data_AF-A0A964VIH1-F1
#
_entry.id   AF-A0A964VIH1-F1
#
_cell.length_a   1.000
_cell.length_b   1.000
_cell.length_c   1.000
_cell.angle_alpha   90.00
_cell.angle_beta   90.00
_cell.angle_gamma   90.00
#
_symmetry.space_group_name_H-M   'P 1'
#
loop_
_entity.id
_entity.type
_entity.pdbx_description
1 polymer ?
#
loop_
_entity_poly.entity_id
_entity_poly.type
_entity_poly.pdbx_seq_one_letter_code
_entity_poly.pdbx_strand_id
1 'polypeptide(L)'
;MNIRVRQGQIQAERSTTLIVNLFQDARLTGAAKAVDQALGGVISAALDSGDFSGQKNELLLLYPGKDLKAHAARRVLVVGLGKLADFDLEAARQAAGTAARRLQDLGVEEAVTVLHGSGAGGLDTEATAEALAEGSLLACYRFDHYRSTNQARKQLRTLTVVESAPAKLNAIRRGLRTGVQIASATNLARDLGNHPGNVATPIYLASVARRLARQHGLSCRIIDQGSMKKLGMGALLAVAQGSAQPPRFIVLEHNKKAGGQPLVLVGKGVTFDSGGISLKSGEKMEDMKFDMCGAAAVLGAMQAVAALKIPHYVVGLVAATENLPDGRAFKPGDILKTLTGKTIEIVNTDAEGRLILADTLGYARRFNPAGVVDLATLTGACVVALGHHASGMFSNDEHLAERVRQAGEHTSERVWPLPLWAEYREQIKSDYADMKNTGGRPGGASTGAALLAEFAGEYPWVHLDIAGTAWSSQSKPYTPKGCVGLGVRLLVQLARTWKNKAKP
;
A
#
# COMPACT_ATOMS: atom_id res chain seq x y z
N MET A 1 8.84 -4.17 -15.92
CA MET A 1 8.07 -3.86 -17.14
C MET A 1 8.28 -2.39 -17.50
N ASN A 2 8.60 -2.10 -18.77
CA ASN A 2 8.67 -0.75 -19.33
C ASN A 2 7.28 -0.35 -19.84
N ILE A 3 6.74 0.77 -19.35
CA ILE A 3 5.46 1.31 -19.82
C ILE A 3 5.69 2.65 -20.49
N ARG A 4 5.23 2.79 -21.73
CA ARG A 4 5.43 3.98 -22.55
C ARG A 4 4.17 4.37 -23.31
N VAL A 5 4.13 5.61 -23.80
CA VAL A 5 3.06 6.10 -24.68
C VAL A 5 3.63 6.53 -26.03
N ARG A 6 2.91 6.25 -27.12
CA ARG A 6 3.18 6.83 -28.44
C ARG A 6 1.90 7.28 -29.14
N GLN A 7 2.05 8.19 -30.10
CA GLN A 7 0.96 8.55 -30.99
C GLN A 7 0.69 7.41 -31.97
N GLY A 8 -0.58 7.07 -32.17
CA GLY A 8 -0.95 6.07 -33.17
C GLY A 8 -2.42 5.68 -33.11
N GLN A 9 -2.80 4.73 -33.96
CA GLN A 9 -4.12 4.11 -33.96
C GLN A 9 -3.93 2.62 -33.69
N ILE A 10 -4.62 2.09 -32.67
CA ILE A 10 -4.34 0.73 -32.18
C ILE A 10 -4.53 -0.37 -33.23
N GLN A 11 -5.46 -0.21 -34.17
CA GLN A 11 -5.71 -1.17 -35.24
C GLN A 11 -4.61 -1.19 -36.32
N ALA A 12 -3.75 -0.16 -36.37
CA ALA A 12 -2.60 -0.10 -37.27
C ALA A 12 -1.31 -0.66 -36.63
N GLU A 13 -1.38 -1.09 -35.37
CA GLU A 13 -0.19 -1.45 -34.59
C GLU A 13 0.32 -2.85 -34.91
N ARG A 14 1.61 -2.93 -35.25
CA ARG A 14 2.31 -4.20 -35.52
C ARG A 14 2.89 -4.78 -34.22
N SER A 15 2.01 -5.22 -33.32
CA SER A 15 2.35 -5.80 -32.00
C SER A 15 1.97 -7.26 -31.94
N THR A 16 2.62 -8.08 -31.10
CA THR A 16 2.16 -9.47 -30.90
C THR A 16 0.79 -9.57 -30.24
N THR A 17 0.40 -8.58 -29.44
CA THR A 17 -0.89 -8.57 -28.73
C THR A 17 -1.44 -7.15 -28.65
N LEU A 18 -2.72 -6.98 -28.99
CA LEU A 18 -3.48 -5.73 -28.78
C LEU A 18 -4.45 -5.90 -27.61
N ILE A 19 -4.65 -4.85 -26.82
CA ILE A 19 -5.61 -4.80 -25.72
C ILE A 19 -6.59 -3.65 -25.97
N VAL A 20 -7.87 -3.99 -26.06
CA VAL A 20 -8.99 -3.06 -26.15
C VAL A 20 -9.99 -3.33 -25.04
N ASN A 21 -11.00 -2.48 -24.91
CA ASN A 21 -11.98 -2.59 -23.84
C ASN A 21 -13.41 -2.35 -24.34
N LEU A 22 -14.38 -2.84 -23.58
CA LEU A 22 -15.80 -2.63 -23.84
C LEU A 22 -16.57 -2.46 -22.52
N PHE A 23 -17.54 -1.56 -22.51
CA PHE A 23 -18.50 -1.44 -21.40
C PHE A 23 -19.62 -2.47 -21.56
N GLN A 24 -20.17 -2.92 -20.44
CA GLN A 24 -21.28 -3.84 -20.42
C GLN A 24 -22.49 -3.26 -21.17
N ASP A 25 -23.12 -4.08 -22.00
CA ASP A 25 -24.34 -3.74 -22.78
C ASP A 25 -24.15 -2.56 -23.74
N ALA A 26 -22.89 -2.15 -23.99
CA ALA A 26 -22.57 -1.04 -24.88
C ALA A 26 -22.31 -1.54 -26.31
N ARG A 27 -22.74 -0.73 -27.28
CA ARG A 27 -22.31 -0.92 -28.68
C ARG A 27 -20.80 -0.76 -28.78
N LEU A 28 -20.18 -1.49 -29.71
CA LEU A 28 -18.77 -1.29 -30.04
C LEU A 28 -18.51 0.16 -30.45
N THR A 29 -17.58 0.80 -29.74
CA THR A 29 -17.14 2.18 -30.00
C THR A 29 -15.63 2.31 -29.91
N GLY A 30 -15.09 3.44 -30.38
CA GLY A 30 -13.68 3.80 -30.27
C GLY A 30 -12.73 2.71 -30.75
N ALA A 31 -11.75 2.39 -29.90
CA ALA A 31 -10.69 1.43 -30.18
C ALA A 31 -11.19 0.00 -30.46
N ALA A 32 -12.16 -0.48 -29.69
CA ALA A 32 -12.71 -1.83 -29.88
C ALA A 32 -13.43 -1.95 -31.23
N LYS A 33 -14.21 -0.94 -31.63
CA LYS A 33 -14.84 -0.88 -32.96
C LYS A 33 -13.81 -0.85 -34.09
N ALA A 34 -12.77 -0.03 -33.95
CA ALA A 34 -11.74 0.07 -34.98
C ALA A 34 -10.98 -1.24 -35.17
N VAL A 35 -10.67 -1.95 -34.08
CA VAL A 35 -10.05 -3.28 -34.12
C VAL A 35 -11.02 -4.32 -34.69
N ASP A 36 -12.30 -4.30 -34.29
CA ASP A 36 -13.32 -5.22 -34.79
C ASP A 36 -13.51 -5.13 -36.30
N GLN A 37 -13.68 -3.91 -36.83
CA GLN A 37 -13.80 -3.66 -38.27
C GLN A 37 -12.59 -4.19 -39.03
N ALA A 38 -11.40 -3.98 -38.49
CA ALA A 38 -10.19 -4.44 -39.11
C ALA A 38 -10.09 -5.97 -39.08
N LEU A 39 -10.66 -6.64 -38.07
CA LEU A 39 -10.69 -8.10 -37.93
C LEU A 39 -11.89 -8.77 -38.62
N GLY A 40 -12.70 -8.03 -39.36
CA GLY A 40 -13.87 -8.58 -40.06
C GLY A 40 -15.05 -8.90 -39.15
N GLY A 41 -15.21 -8.20 -38.02
CA GLY A 41 -16.41 -8.31 -37.18
C GLY A 41 -16.38 -9.41 -36.11
N VAL A 42 -15.21 -9.99 -35.81
CA VAL A 42 -15.09 -11.11 -34.87
C VAL A 42 -15.45 -10.75 -33.41
N ILE A 43 -15.22 -9.51 -32.98
CA ILE A 43 -15.63 -9.03 -31.65
C ILE A 43 -17.15 -8.87 -31.65
N SER A 44 -17.74 -8.33 -32.73
CA SER A 44 -19.19 -8.26 -32.90
C SER A 44 -19.83 -9.66 -32.83
N ALA A 45 -19.27 -10.65 -33.52
CA ALA A 45 -19.78 -12.02 -33.49
C ALA A 45 -19.76 -12.65 -32.08
N ALA A 46 -18.73 -12.35 -31.26
CA ALA A 46 -18.67 -12.79 -29.87
C ALA A 46 -19.72 -12.10 -28.97
N LEU A 47 -20.07 -10.84 -29.28
CA LEU A 47 -21.17 -10.14 -28.59
C LEU A 47 -22.53 -10.73 -28.99
N ASP A 48 -22.75 -10.93 -30.29
CA ASP A 48 -24.04 -11.41 -30.83
C ASP A 48 -24.36 -12.86 -30.40
N SER A 49 -23.32 -13.68 -30.19
CA SER A 49 -23.45 -15.05 -29.66
C SER A 49 -23.61 -15.11 -28.12
N GLY A 50 -23.33 -14.02 -27.41
CA GLY A 50 -23.36 -13.97 -25.94
C GLY A 50 -22.10 -14.52 -25.25
N ASP A 51 -21.03 -14.83 -26.00
CA ASP A 51 -19.75 -15.30 -25.46
C ASP A 51 -18.98 -14.22 -24.68
N PHE A 52 -19.33 -12.95 -24.91
CA PHE A 52 -18.78 -11.81 -24.21
C PHE A 52 -19.87 -10.75 -24.04
N SER A 53 -19.90 -10.07 -22.90
CA SER A 53 -20.93 -9.06 -22.61
C SER A 53 -20.36 -7.70 -22.17
N GLY A 54 -19.07 -7.64 -21.88
CA GLY A 54 -18.40 -6.47 -21.32
C GLY A 54 -18.51 -6.37 -19.80
N GLN A 55 -18.87 -7.46 -19.12
CA GLN A 55 -18.93 -7.52 -17.65
C GLN A 55 -17.58 -7.14 -17.01
N LYS A 56 -17.62 -6.62 -15.79
CA LYS A 56 -16.40 -6.13 -15.10
C LYS A 56 -15.35 -7.22 -14.98
N ASN A 57 -14.15 -6.97 -15.51
CA ASN A 57 -13.01 -7.90 -15.54
C ASN A 57 -13.23 -9.15 -16.41
N GLU A 58 -14.29 -9.21 -17.21
CA GLU A 58 -14.48 -10.25 -18.23
C GLU A 58 -13.38 -10.14 -19.30
N LEU A 59 -12.93 -11.26 -19.84
CA LEU A 59 -11.88 -11.31 -20.84
C LEU A 59 -12.32 -12.12 -22.06
N LEU A 60 -12.22 -11.52 -23.24
CA LEU A 60 -12.33 -12.22 -24.51
C LEU A 60 -10.96 -12.22 -25.19
N LEU A 61 -10.36 -13.40 -25.36
CA LEU A 61 -9.07 -13.59 -26.03
C LEU A 61 -9.29 -14.17 -27.42
N LEU A 62 -8.90 -13.42 -28.43
CA LEU A 62 -9.04 -13.78 -29.84
C LEU A 62 -7.67 -14.00 -30.49
N TYR A 63 -7.66 -14.88 -31.48
CA TYR A 63 -6.49 -15.19 -32.31
C TYR A 63 -6.83 -14.87 -33.78
N PRO A 64 -6.49 -13.67 -34.26
CA PRO A 64 -6.72 -13.29 -35.65
C PRO A 64 -6.08 -14.32 -36.61
N GLY A 65 -6.88 -14.85 -37.55
CA GLY A 65 -6.39 -15.77 -38.58
C GLY A 65 -5.40 -15.10 -39.53
N LYS A 66 -4.50 -15.88 -40.15
CA LYS A 66 -3.47 -15.39 -41.08
C LYS A 66 -4.07 -14.73 -42.35
N ASP A 67 -5.30 -15.10 -42.70
CA ASP A 67 -5.97 -14.71 -43.95
C ASP A 67 -6.73 -13.38 -43.85
N LEU A 68 -6.80 -12.79 -42.65
CA LEU A 68 -7.32 -11.44 -42.46
C LEU A 68 -6.29 -10.45 -43.01
N LYS A 69 -6.57 -9.91 -44.21
CA LYS A 69 -5.73 -9.02 -45.04
C LYS A 69 -5.19 -7.74 -44.35
N ALA A 70 -5.34 -7.58 -43.04
CA ALA A 70 -5.06 -6.34 -42.31
C ALA A 70 -4.23 -6.46 -41.01
N HIS A 71 -3.82 -7.64 -40.49
CA HIS A 71 -3.30 -7.68 -39.10
C HIS A 71 -1.93 -8.31 -38.87
N ALA A 72 -1.05 -7.50 -38.27
CA ALA A 72 0.22 -7.90 -37.68
C ALA A 72 0.09 -8.41 -36.22
N ALA A 73 -1.13 -8.44 -35.66
CA ALA A 73 -1.40 -8.87 -34.31
C ALA A 73 -1.68 -10.37 -34.18
N ARG A 74 -0.93 -11.07 -33.32
CA ARG A 74 -1.12 -12.51 -33.06
C ARG A 74 -2.26 -12.80 -32.10
N ARG A 75 -2.63 -11.81 -31.27
CA ARG A 75 -3.68 -11.90 -30.25
C ARG A 75 -4.39 -10.56 -30.10
N VAL A 76 -5.70 -10.61 -29.83
CA VAL A 76 -6.46 -9.45 -29.35
C VAL A 76 -7.15 -9.84 -28.05
N LEU A 77 -6.92 -9.05 -27.01
CA LEU A 77 -7.58 -9.20 -25.72
C LEU A 77 -8.58 -8.05 -25.55
N VAL A 78 -9.86 -8.39 -25.39
CA VAL A 78 -10.91 -7.44 -25.03
C VAL A 78 -11.16 -7.57 -23.53
N VAL A 79 -11.13 -6.45 -22.82
CA VAL A 79 -11.37 -6.37 -21.37
C VAL A 79 -12.72 -5.72 -21.12
N GLY A 80 -13.60 -6.41 -20.39
CA GLY A 80 -14.87 -5.88 -19.95
C GLY A 80 -14.71 -4.90 -18.80
N LEU A 81 -15.30 -3.71 -18.94
CA LEU A 81 -15.22 -2.63 -17.96
C LEU A 81 -16.37 -2.62 -16.96
N GLY A 82 -17.40 -3.45 -17.19
CA GLY A 82 -18.65 -3.40 -16.45
C GLY A 82 -19.54 -2.25 -16.92
N LYS A 83 -20.51 -1.88 -16.08
CA LYS A 83 -21.44 -0.79 -16.38
C LYS A 83 -20.72 0.55 -16.39
N LEU A 84 -21.07 1.40 -17.35
CA LEU A 84 -20.48 2.74 -17.48
C LEU A 84 -20.68 3.60 -16.21
N ALA A 85 -21.84 3.49 -15.57
CA ALA A 85 -22.18 4.24 -14.37
C ALA A 85 -21.31 3.89 -13.14
N ASP A 86 -20.73 2.68 -13.12
CA ASP A 86 -19.90 2.18 -12.03
C ASP A 86 -18.39 2.31 -12.33
N PHE A 87 -18.04 2.97 -13.44
CA PHE A 87 -16.67 3.03 -13.91
C PHE A 87 -15.89 4.18 -13.25
N ASP A 88 -14.89 3.81 -12.46
CA ASP A 88 -14.00 4.72 -11.75
C ASP A 88 -12.51 4.34 -11.98
N LEU A 89 -11.61 5.03 -11.28
CA LEU A 89 -10.17 4.75 -11.36
C LEU A 89 -9.82 3.33 -10.89
N GLU A 90 -10.62 2.75 -9.98
CA GLU A 90 -10.42 1.39 -9.51
C GLU A 90 -10.82 0.36 -10.56
N ALA A 91 -11.95 0.56 -11.24
CA ALA A 91 -12.34 -0.25 -12.38
C ALA A 91 -11.29 -0.20 -13.49
N ALA A 92 -10.72 0.98 -13.78
CA ALA A 92 -9.62 1.12 -14.74
C ALA A 92 -8.36 0.35 -14.31
N ARG A 93 -7.98 0.44 -13.04
CA ARG A 93 -6.84 -0.28 -12.45
C ARG A 93 -7.06 -1.79 -12.47
N GLN A 94 -8.26 -2.26 -12.13
CA GLN A 94 -8.63 -3.67 -12.19
C GLN A 94 -8.61 -4.21 -13.62
N ALA A 95 -9.18 -3.49 -14.59
CA ALA A 95 -9.13 -3.87 -16.00
C ALA A 95 -7.68 -4.04 -16.48
N ALA A 96 -6.82 -3.05 -16.19
CA ALA A 96 -5.40 -3.09 -16.55
C ALA A 96 -4.64 -4.25 -15.87
N GLY A 97 -4.95 -4.54 -14.61
CA GLY A 97 -4.36 -5.65 -13.86
C GLY A 97 -4.82 -7.02 -14.36
N THR A 98 -6.12 -7.17 -14.61
CA THR A 98 -6.71 -8.40 -15.18
C THR A 98 -6.09 -8.71 -16.54
N ALA A 99 -5.96 -7.70 -17.41
CA ALA A 99 -5.30 -7.84 -18.69
C ALA A 99 -3.82 -8.24 -18.55
N ALA A 100 -3.04 -7.49 -17.75
CA ALA A 100 -1.62 -7.73 -17.58
C ALA A 100 -1.32 -9.12 -17.01
N ARG A 101 -2.11 -9.57 -16.03
CA ARG A 101 -2.02 -10.92 -15.46
C ARG A 101 -2.27 -11.99 -16.52
N ARG A 102 -3.33 -11.84 -17.32
CA ARG A 102 -3.63 -12.78 -18.41
C ARG A 102 -2.49 -12.86 -19.42
N LEU A 103 -1.90 -11.73 -19.79
CA LEU A 103 -0.76 -11.68 -20.70
C LEU A 103 0.48 -12.35 -20.10
N GLN A 104 0.74 -12.16 -18.82
CA GLN A 104 1.82 -12.83 -18.10
C GLN A 104 1.63 -14.36 -18.07
N ASP A 105 0.41 -14.85 -17.84
CA ASP A 105 0.10 -16.29 -17.86
C ASP A 105 0.30 -16.90 -19.25
N LEU A 106 0.03 -16.14 -20.31
CA LEU A 106 0.25 -16.54 -21.71
C LEU A 106 1.72 -16.41 -22.15
N GLY A 107 2.61 -15.88 -21.31
CA GLY A 107 4.01 -15.65 -21.65
C GLY A 107 4.21 -14.58 -22.74
N VAL A 108 3.32 -13.60 -22.81
CA VAL A 108 3.44 -12.46 -23.73
C VAL A 108 4.47 -11.48 -23.19
N GLU A 109 5.44 -11.10 -24.02
CA GLU A 109 6.52 -10.18 -23.64
C GLU A 109 6.20 -8.72 -23.98
N GLU A 110 5.43 -8.49 -25.05
CA GLU A 110 5.07 -7.17 -25.54
C GLU A 110 3.58 -7.08 -25.89
N ALA A 111 2.95 -6.00 -25.43
CA ALA A 111 1.57 -5.69 -25.77
C ALA A 111 1.38 -4.19 -26.01
N VAL A 112 0.35 -3.89 -26.80
CA VAL A 112 -0.12 -2.54 -27.07
C VAL A 112 -1.54 -2.42 -26.53
N THR A 113 -1.82 -1.35 -25.79
CA THR A 113 -3.14 -1.09 -25.19
C THR A 113 -3.60 0.33 -25.50
N VAL A 114 -4.90 0.55 -25.44
CA VAL A 114 -5.45 1.89 -25.21
C VAL A 114 -5.54 2.19 -23.72
N LEU A 115 -5.76 3.45 -23.35
CA LEU A 115 -6.19 3.80 -22.01
C LEU A 115 -7.64 3.33 -21.79
N HIS A 116 -7.84 2.37 -20.89
CA HIS A 116 -9.17 1.83 -20.59
C HIS A 116 -10.12 2.93 -20.11
N GLY A 117 -11.25 3.07 -20.79
CA GLY A 117 -12.27 4.08 -20.48
C GLY A 117 -11.93 5.52 -20.90
N SER A 118 -10.81 5.79 -21.58
CA SER A 118 -10.45 7.14 -22.05
C SER A 118 -11.57 7.76 -22.90
N GLY A 119 -12.04 8.94 -22.49
CA GLY A 119 -13.16 9.65 -23.10
C GLY A 119 -14.51 9.21 -22.55
N ALA A 120 -14.91 7.97 -22.79
CA ALA A 120 -16.26 7.48 -22.47
C ALA A 120 -16.56 7.45 -20.96
N GLY A 121 -15.57 7.17 -20.11
CA GLY A 121 -15.74 7.14 -18.64
C GLY A 121 -15.68 8.50 -17.96
N GLY A 122 -15.44 9.60 -18.67
CA GLY A 122 -15.35 10.94 -18.09
C GLY A 122 -14.17 11.17 -17.12
N LEU A 123 -13.28 10.18 -16.96
CA LEU A 123 -12.15 10.25 -16.03
C LEU A 123 -11.01 11.12 -16.57
N ASP A 124 -10.27 11.74 -15.65
CA ASP A 124 -9.05 12.46 -15.98
C ASP A 124 -8.02 11.54 -16.67
N THR A 125 -7.42 12.04 -17.75
CA THR A 125 -6.51 11.27 -18.60
C THR A 125 -5.21 10.92 -17.87
N GLU A 126 -4.68 11.83 -17.06
CA GLU A 126 -3.45 11.60 -16.30
C GLU A 126 -3.69 10.57 -15.19
N ALA A 127 -4.78 10.70 -14.45
CA ALA A 127 -5.17 9.76 -13.39
C ALA A 127 -5.48 8.36 -13.93
N THR A 128 -6.13 8.26 -15.10
CA THR A 128 -6.42 6.96 -15.74
C THR A 128 -5.14 6.27 -16.22
N ALA A 129 -4.17 7.05 -16.75
CA ALA A 129 -2.86 6.52 -17.11
C ALA A 129 -2.08 6.04 -15.87
N GLU A 130 -2.17 6.77 -14.76
CA GLU A 130 -1.62 6.35 -13.47
C GLU A 130 -2.22 5.01 -13.01
N ALA A 131 -3.55 4.90 -12.98
CA ALA A 131 -4.27 3.69 -12.62
C ALA A 131 -3.93 2.49 -13.53
N LEU A 132 -3.78 2.71 -14.84
CA LEU A 132 -3.35 1.65 -15.77
C LEU A 132 -1.95 1.15 -15.44
N ALA A 133 -0.99 2.06 -15.24
CA ALA A 133 0.38 1.70 -14.90
C ALA A 133 0.46 0.93 -13.57
N GLU A 134 -0.26 1.40 -12.55
CA GLU A 134 -0.39 0.71 -11.26
C GLU A 134 -0.97 -0.69 -11.43
N GLY A 135 -2.15 -0.80 -12.05
CA GLY A 135 -2.85 -2.07 -12.20
C GLY A 135 -1.99 -3.11 -12.91
N SER A 136 -1.36 -2.72 -14.03
CA SER A 136 -0.51 -3.62 -14.79
C SER A 136 0.75 -4.05 -14.03
N LEU A 137 1.46 -3.13 -13.35
CA LEU A 137 2.69 -3.47 -12.62
C LEU A 137 2.42 -4.28 -11.36
N LEU A 138 1.37 -3.94 -10.61
CA LEU A 138 1.01 -4.61 -9.37
C LEU A 138 0.46 -6.01 -9.64
N ALA A 139 -0.27 -6.22 -10.75
CA ALA A 139 -0.75 -7.53 -11.15
C ALA A 139 0.39 -8.49 -11.55
N CYS A 140 1.45 -7.96 -12.15
CA CYS A 140 2.60 -8.72 -12.62
C CYS A 140 3.64 -9.02 -11.52
N TYR A 141 3.45 -8.53 -10.29
CA TYR A 141 4.34 -8.79 -9.17
C TYR A 141 4.45 -10.29 -8.87
N ARG A 142 5.68 -10.76 -8.62
CA ARG A 142 5.97 -12.11 -8.14
C ARG A 142 7.05 -12.06 -7.07
N PHE A 143 6.89 -12.88 -6.06
CA PHE A 143 7.88 -13.08 -5.01
C PHE A 143 8.44 -14.49 -5.09
N ASP A 144 9.47 -14.67 -5.94
CA ASP A 144 10.06 -15.98 -6.25
C ASP A 144 11.43 -16.19 -5.58
N HIS A 145 11.86 -15.28 -4.68
CA HIS A 145 13.21 -15.23 -4.10
C HIS A 145 13.71 -16.55 -3.48
N TYR A 146 12.81 -17.39 -3.00
CA TYR A 146 13.12 -18.64 -2.30
C TYR A 146 12.77 -19.90 -3.09
N ARG A 147 12.34 -19.76 -4.36
CA ARG A 147 12.05 -20.91 -5.22
C ARG A 147 13.33 -21.38 -5.90
N SER A 148 13.70 -22.65 -5.69
CA SER A 148 14.88 -23.27 -6.33
C SER A 148 14.68 -23.52 -7.82
N THR A 149 13.46 -23.91 -8.23
CA THR A 149 13.10 -24.06 -9.64
C THR A 149 12.59 -22.72 -10.17
N ASN A 150 13.50 -21.93 -10.74
CA ASN A 150 13.11 -20.74 -11.47
C ASN A 150 12.59 -21.18 -12.84
N GLN A 151 11.29 -21.51 -12.95
CA GLN A 151 10.68 -21.63 -14.27
C GLN A 151 10.83 -20.25 -14.91
N ALA A 152 11.73 -20.13 -15.90
CA ALA A 152 11.93 -18.92 -16.69
C ALA A 152 10.68 -18.66 -17.55
N ARG A 153 9.58 -18.30 -16.88
CA ARG A 153 8.33 -17.92 -17.53
C ARG A 153 8.56 -16.55 -18.13
N LYS A 154 8.29 -16.45 -19.44
CA LYS A 154 8.25 -15.18 -20.15
C LYS A 154 7.37 -14.20 -19.37
N GLN A 155 7.83 -12.97 -19.23
CA GLN A 155 7.16 -11.92 -18.47
C GLN A 155 6.75 -10.81 -19.42
N LEU A 156 5.68 -10.10 -19.10
CA LEU A 156 5.32 -8.87 -19.81
C LEU A 156 6.40 -7.81 -19.56
N ARG A 157 7.28 -7.61 -20.55
CA ARG A 157 8.43 -6.71 -20.48
C ARG A 157 8.04 -5.30 -20.93
N THR A 158 7.20 -5.18 -21.95
CA THR A 158 6.83 -3.89 -22.53
C THR A 158 5.31 -3.76 -22.69
N LEU A 159 4.76 -2.67 -22.16
CA LEU A 159 3.37 -2.26 -22.41
C LEU A 159 3.39 -0.88 -23.06
N THR A 160 2.89 -0.78 -24.29
CA THR A 160 2.81 0.50 -25.02
C THR A 160 1.37 0.98 -25.06
N VAL A 161 1.11 2.14 -24.46
CA VAL A 161 -0.16 2.85 -24.60
C VAL A 161 -0.17 3.60 -25.93
N VAL A 162 -1.22 3.43 -26.72
CA VAL A 162 -1.41 4.15 -27.97
C VAL A 162 -2.57 5.11 -27.84
N GLU A 163 -2.33 6.36 -28.26
CA GLU A 163 -3.30 7.44 -28.22
C GLU A 163 -3.25 8.20 -29.55
N SER A 164 -4.42 8.45 -30.14
CA SER A 164 -4.52 9.10 -31.45
C SER A 164 -4.48 10.62 -31.33
N ALA A 165 -4.98 11.18 -30.22
CA ALA A 165 -5.05 12.61 -29.98
C ALA A 165 -3.72 13.16 -29.41
N PRO A 166 -2.95 13.98 -30.14
CA PRO A 166 -1.66 14.50 -29.69
C PRO A 166 -1.73 15.26 -28.36
N ALA A 167 -2.83 15.98 -28.14
CA ALA A 167 -3.07 16.79 -26.94
C ALA A 167 -3.05 15.97 -25.63
N LYS A 168 -3.40 14.68 -25.69
CA LYS A 168 -3.45 13.80 -24.51
C LYS A 168 -2.08 13.21 -24.14
N LEU A 169 -1.15 13.08 -25.09
CA LEU A 169 0.11 12.33 -24.92
C LEU A 169 0.94 12.77 -23.71
N ASN A 170 0.98 14.08 -23.43
CA ASN A 170 1.75 14.61 -22.29
C ASN A 170 1.12 14.23 -20.94
N ALA A 171 -0.21 14.30 -20.82
CA ALA A 171 -0.93 13.86 -19.62
C ALA A 171 -0.73 12.36 -19.38
N ILE A 172 -0.86 11.55 -20.44
CA ILE A 172 -0.61 10.11 -20.37
C ILE A 172 0.83 9.84 -19.90
N ARG A 173 1.83 10.49 -20.51
CA ARG A 173 3.24 10.29 -20.15
C ARG A 173 3.52 10.62 -18.68
N ARG A 174 2.91 11.68 -18.14
CA ARG A 174 3.03 12.02 -16.71
C ARG A 174 2.36 10.97 -15.83
N GLY A 175 1.13 10.59 -16.13
CA GLY A 175 0.38 9.59 -15.37
C GLY A 175 1.08 8.23 -15.33
N LEU A 176 1.55 7.73 -16.49
CA LEU A 176 2.33 6.49 -16.56
C LEU A 176 3.59 6.57 -15.70
N ARG A 177 4.33 7.69 -15.77
CA ARG A 177 5.54 7.88 -14.95
C ARG A 177 5.21 7.85 -13.46
N THR A 178 4.12 8.51 -13.04
CA THR A 178 3.68 8.51 -11.64
C THR A 178 3.29 7.11 -11.18
N GLY A 179 2.43 6.42 -11.94
CA GLY A 179 1.98 5.07 -11.59
C GLY A 179 3.12 4.04 -11.54
N VAL A 180 4.14 4.18 -12.38
CA VAL A 180 5.36 3.35 -12.31
C VAL A 180 6.10 3.54 -10.98
N GLN A 181 6.27 4.78 -10.51
CA GLN A 181 6.97 5.05 -9.24
C GLN A 181 6.18 4.54 -8.05
N ILE A 182 4.85 4.76 -8.06
CA ILE A 182 3.97 4.29 -6.99
C ILE A 182 3.92 2.76 -6.95
N ALA A 183 3.73 2.10 -8.08
CA ALA A 183 3.72 0.64 -8.14
C ALA A 183 5.06 0.01 -7.71
N SER A 184 6.19 0.65 -8.05
CA SER A 184 7.52 0.24 -7.58
C SER A 184 7.63 0.31 -6.06
N ALA A 185 7.18 1.42 -5.46
CA ALA A 185 7.14 1.61 -4.02
C ALA A 185 6.19 0.63 -3.31
N THR A 186 5.01 0.36 -3.88
CA THR A 186 4.08 -0.64 -3.36
C THR A 186 4.69 -2.03 -3.43
N ASN A 187 5.35 -2.40 -4.53
CA ASN A 187 6.04 -3.68 -4.66
C ASN A 187 7.23 -3.81 -3.69
N LEU A 188 7.95 -2.72 -3.36
CA LEU A 188 8.91 -2.75 -2.26
C LEU A 188 8.24 -3.13 -0.94
N ALA A 189 7.10 -2.53 -0.61
CA ALA A 189 6.37 -2.88 0.60
C ALA A 189 5.93 -4.37 0.59
N ARG A 190 5.53 -4.88 -0.59
CA ARG A 190 5.23 -6.31 -0.78
C ARG A 190 6.45 -7.20 -0.57
N ASP A 191 7.61 -6.82 -1.12
CA ASP A 191 8.86 -7.57 -0.95
C ASP A 191 9.22 -7.65 0.54
N LEU A 192 9.17 -6.52 1.25
CA LEU A 192 9.49 -6.44 2.67
C LEU A 192 8.57 -7.34 3.51
N GLY A 193 7.26 -7.30 3.29
CA GLY A 193 6.32 -8.15 4.03
C GLY A 193 6.37 -9.62 3.63
N ASN A 194 6.74 -9.95 2.39
CA ASN A 194 6.82 -11.33 1.93
C ASN A 194 8.10 -12.05 2.35
N HIS A 195 9.20 -11.31 2.57
CA HIS A 195 10.40 -11.87 3.17
C HIS A 195 10.09 -12.54 4.53
N PRO A 196 10.67 -13.72 4.82
CA PRO A 196 10.48 -14.40 6.09
C PRO A 196 11.18 -13.65 7.23
N GLY A 197 10.71 -13.88 8.47
CA GLY A 197 11.22 -13.17 9.66
C GLY A 197 12.72 -13.33 9.88
N ASN A 198 13.32 -14.45 9.49
CA ASN A 198 14.77 -14.66 9.56
C ASN A 198 15.59 -13.81 8.56
N VAL A 199 14.95 -13.18 7.58
CA VAL A 199 15.59 -12.27 6.61
C VAL A 199 15.16 -10.82 6.86
N ALA A 200 13.87 -10.56 7.02
CA ALA A 200 13.31 -9.23 7.18
C ALA A 200 13.46 -8.65 8.59
N THR A 201 14.61 -8.83 9.24
CA THR A 201 14.86 -8.41 10.62
C THR A 201 14.90 -6.87 10.79
N PRO A 202 14.94 -6.32 12.03
CA PRO A 202 15.02 -4.87 12.24
C PRO A 202 16.26 -4.24 11.60
N ILE A 203 17.39 -4.97 11.59
CA ILE A 203 18.62 -4.56 10.90
C ILE A 203 18.40 -4.52 9.39
N TYR A 204 17.69 -5.49 8.82
CA TYR A 204 17.36 -5.51 7.39
C TYR A 204 16.53 -4.29 6.99
N LEU A 205 15.48 -3.93 7.75
CA LEU A 205 14.69 -2.73 7.48
C LEU A 205 15.53 -1.45 7.53
N ALA A 206 16.44 -1.33 8.51
CA ALA A 206 17.38 -0.21 8.57
C ALA A 206 18.32 -0.17 7.35
N SER A 207 18.76 -1.32 6.84
CA SER A 207 19.58 -1.41 5.63
C SER A 207 18.82 -0.97 4.38
N VAL A 208 17.53 -1.32 4.28
CA VAL A 208 16.63 -0.89 3.20
C VAL A 208 16.46 0.63 3.25
N ALA A 209 16.20 1.21 4.42
CA ALA A 209 16.06 2.65 4.59
C ALA A 209 17.32 3.42 4.12
N ARG A 210 18.52 2.95 4.49
CA ARG A 210 19.79 3.53 4.00
C ARG A 210 19.95 3.39 2.49
N ARG A 211 19.51 2.29 1.88
CA ARG A 211 19.52 2.10 0.43
C ARG A 211 18.60 3.10 -0.26
N LEU A 212 17.36 3.22 0.21
CA LEU A 212 16.39 4.20 -0.31
C LEU A 212 16.93 5.62 -0.23
N ALA A 213 17.55 5.98 0.90
CA ALA A 213 18.13 7.29 1.09
C ALA A 213 19.22 7.64 0.08
N ARG A 214 20.13 6.69 -0.19
CA ARG A 214 21.16 6.86 -1.23
C ARG A 214 20.58 6.95 -2.64
N GLN A 215 19.55 6.15 -2.94
CA GLN A 215 18.96 6.09 -4.29
C GLN A 215 18.09 7.31 -4.62
N HIS A 216 17.39 7.87 -3.62
CA HIS A 216 16.39 8.91 -3.83
C HIS A 216 16.74 10.26 -3.19
N GLY A 217 17.89 10.38 -2.52
CA GLY A 217 18.33 11.62 -1.89
C GLY A 217 17.55 11.99 -0.62
N LEU A 218 17.08 10.99 0.14
CA LEU A 218 16.50 11.22 1.47
C LEU A 218 17.63 11.42 2.50
N SER A 219 17.37 12.20 3.54
CA SER A 219 18.17 12.10 4.78
C SER A 219 17.75 10.83 5.53
N CYS A 220 18.71 10.10 6.09
CA CYS A 220 18.45 8.88 6.85
C CYS A 220 19.28 8.85 8.12
N ARG A 221 18.60 8.73 9.26
CA ARG A 221 19.22 8.47 10.57
C ARG A 221 18.67 7.16 11.12
N ILE A 222 19.59 6.29 11.54
CA ILE A 222 19.28 5.06 12.25
C ILE A 222 19.71 5.23 13.70
N ILE A 223 18.75 5.14 14.61
CA ILE A 223 18.97 5.20 16.05
C ILE A 223 19.07 3.75 16.54
N ASP A 224 20.22 3.41 17.11
CA ASP A 224 20.51 2.09 17.64
C ASP A 224 20.01 1.93 19.08
N GLN A 225 20.11 0.71 19.61
CA GLN A 225 19.64 0.35 20.94
C GLN A 225 20.26 1.20 22.06
N GLY A 226 21.56 1.49 21.97
CA GLY A 226 22.26 2.34 22.95
C GLY A 226 21.73 3.77 22.95
N SER A 227 21.50 4.34 21.77
CA SER A 227 20.93 5.68 21.61
C SER A 227 19.46 5.73 22.05
N MET A 228 18.68 4.68 21.77
CA MET A 228 17.30 4.56 22.26
C MET A 228 17.24 4.52 23.79
N LYS A 229 18.19 3.83 24.45
CA LYS A 229 18.29 3.82 25.93
C LYS A 229 18.54 5.22 26.48
N LYS A 230 19.45 5.98 25.86
CA LYS A 230 19.73 7.38 26.24
C LYS A 230 18.53 8.31 26.00
N LEU A 231 17.74 8.05 24.98
CA LEU A 231 16.52 8.80 24.67
C LEU A 231 15.33 8.46 25.58
N GLY A 232 15.42 7.38 26.36
CA GLY A 232 14.33 6.93 27.23
C GLY A 232 13.21 6.18 26.50
N MET A 233 13.48 5.55 25.36
CA MET A 233 12.49 4.74 24.61
C MET A 233 12.25 3.38 25.30
N GLY A 234 11.79 3.41 26.56
CA GLY A 234 11.68 2.22 27.40
C GLY A 234 10.63 1.23 26.93
N ALA A 235 9.56 1.67 26.28
CA ALA A 235 8.52 0.77 25.78
C ALA A 235 9.01 -0.02 24.56
N LEU A 236 9.66 0.65 23.59
CA LEU A 236 10.27 -0.03 22.45
C LEU A 236 11.40 -0.99 22.87
N LEU A 237 12.24 -0.56 23.82
CA LEU A 237 13.33 -1.40 24.31
C LEU A 237 12.84 -2.65 25.05
N ALA A 238 11.73 -2.57 25.79
CA ALA A 238 11.14 -3.70 26.49
C ALA A 238 10.61 -4.77 25.52
N VAL A 239 9.90 -4.34 24.46
CA VAL A 239 9.41 -5.26 23.42
C VAL A 239 10.56 -6.03 22.76
N ALA A 240 11.67 -5.35 22.49
CA ALA A 240 12.83 -5.96 21.85
C ALA A 240 13.65 -6.90 22.75
N GLN A 241 13.41 -6.88 24.07
CA GLN A 241 14.31 -7.46 25.06
C GLN A 241 14.47 -8.98 24.93
N GLY A 242 13.45 -9.66 24.39
CA GLY A 242 13.47 -11.10 24.16
C GLY A 242 14.17 -11.54 22.88
N SER A 243 14.47 -10.64 21.94
CA SER A 243 15.13 -11.01 20.68
C SER A 243 16.64 -10.85 20.73
N ALA A 244 17.35 -11.73 20.01
CA ALA A 244 18.76 -11.55 19.69
C ALA A 244 18.99 -10.51 18.58
N GLN A 245 17.97 -10.18 17.79
CA GLN A 245 18.01 -9.11 16.80
C GLN A 245 17.79 -7.77 17.50
N PRO A 246 18.78 -6.86 17.51
CA PRO A 246 18.65 -5.59 18.21
C PRO A 246 17.66 -4.67 17.47
N PRO A 247 16.84 -3.89 18.19
CA PRO A 247 15.85 -3.01 17.59
C PRO A 247 16.53 -1.87 16.81
N ARG A 248 15.80 -1.29 15.86
CA ARG A 248 16.25 -0.15 15.05
C ARG A 248 15.13 0.87 14.95
N PHE A 249 15.43 2.12 15.28
CA PHE A 249 14.51 3.23 15.02
C PHE A 249 15.01 4.03 13.83
N ILE A 250 14.21 4.07 12.77
CA ILE A 250 14.56 4.60 11.46
C ILE A 250 13.87 5.95 11.28
N VAL A 251 14.64 6.97 10.89
CA VAL A 251 14.15 8.30 10.53
C VAL A 251 14.55 8.59 9.08
N LEU A 252 13.57 8.85 8.23
CA LEU A 252 13.74 9.32 6.86
C LEU A 252 13.16 10.72 6.73
N GLU A 253 13.88 11.65 6.10
CA GLU A 253 13.39 13.01 5.86
C GLU A 253 13.51 13.34 4.36
N HIS A 254 12.40 13.77 3.77
CA HIS A 254 12.31 14.27 2.40
C HIS A 254 12.12 15.78 2.39
N ASN A 255 12.90 16.50 1.57
CA ASN A 255 12.71 17.92 1.29
C ASN A 255 12.62 18.84 2.53
N LYS A 256 13.45 18.56 3.56
CA LYS A 256 13.58 19.40 4.77
C LYS A 256 13.81 20.89 4.49
N LYS A 257 14.50 21.20 3.39
CA LYS A 257 14.79 22.58 2.95
C LYS A 257 13.54 23.39 2.56
N ALA A 258 12.41 22.75 2.27
CA ALA A 258 11.14 23.46 2.06
C ALA A 258 10.66 24.17 3.33
N GLY A 259 11.18 23.79 4.50
CA GLY A 259 10.80 24.37 5.78
C GLY A 259 9.36 24.06 6.18
N GLY A 260 8.92 24.72 7.25
CA GLY A 260 7.57 24.53 7.80
C GLY A 260 7.41 23.24 8.61
N GLN A 261 6.20 23.04 9.11
CA GLN A 261 5.81 21.85 9.87
C GLN A 261 5.60 20.66 8.92
N PRO A 262 6.20 19.48 9.17
CA PRO A 262 6.11 18.35 8.25
C PRO A 262 4.80 17.56 8.40
N LEU A 263 4.47 16.81 7.34
CA LEU A 263 3.66 15.59 7.45
C LEU A 263 4.57 14.46 7.96
N VAL A 264 4.18 13.79 9.04
CA VAL A 264 4.92 12.65 9.59
C VAL A 264 4.14 11.36 9.34
N LEU A 265 4.81 10.36 8.78
CA LEU A 265 4.31 9.03 8.52
C LEU A 265 4.98 8.05 9.49
N VAL A 266 4.21 7.27 10.24
CA VAL A 266 4.71 6.37 11.28
C VAL A 266 4.31 4.93 10.97
N GLY A 267 5.24 3.97 11.06
CA GLY A 267 4.96 2.57 10.74
C GLY A 267 5.35 1.62 11.87
N LYS A 268 4.42 0.75 12.28
CA LYS A 268 4.71 -0.42 13.14
C LYS A 268 5.65 -1.36 12.40
N GLY A 269 6.81 -1.67 12.99
CA GLY A 269 7.85 -2.51 12.40
C GLY A 269 8.17 -3.77 13.22
N VAL A 270 7.17 -4.51 13.69
CA VAL A 270 7.42 -5.78 14.38
C VAL A 270 7.70 -6.85 13.33
N THR A 271 8.97 -7.19 13.12
CA THR A 271 9.39 -8.04 11.98
C THR A 271 9.03 -9.50 12.17
N PHE A 272 8.78 -9.90 13.42
CA PHE A 272 8.09 -11.14 13.76
C PHE A 272 7.46 -10.97 15.14
N ASP A 273 6.20 -11.39 15.27
CA ASP A 273 5.43 -11.30 16.51
C ASP A 273 4.95 -12.69 16.95
N SER A 274 5.62 -13.27 17.94
CA SER A 274 5.14 -14.49 18.59
C SER A 274 4.15 -14.20 19.73
N GLY A 275 3.96 -12.92 20.08
CA GLY A 275 3.28 -12.46 21.30
C GLY A 275 4.15 -12.37 22.55
N GLY A 276 5.44 -12.72 22.47
CA GLY A 276 6.32 -12.73 23.64
C GLY A 276 5.93 -13.80 24.66
N ILE A 277 5.90 -13.45 25.94
CA ILE A 277 5.49 -14.37 27.04
C ILE A 277 4.01 -14.74 26.94
N SER A 278 3.15 -13.80 26.53
CA SER A 278 1.76 -14.02 26.12
C SER A 278 1.70 -14.67 24.73
N LEU A 279 2.28 -15.87 24.62
CA LEU A 279 2.53 -16.55 23.35
C LEU A 279 1.23 -16.80 22.55
N LYS A 280 1.25 -16.45 21.26
CA LYS A 280 0.17 -16.79 20.32
C LYS A 280 0.07 -18.31 20.11
N SER A 281 -1.11 -18.78 19.69
CA SER A 281 -1.26 -20.15 19.19
C SER A 281 -0.38 -20.40 17.97
N GLY A 282 0.06 -21.65 17.77
CA GLY A 282 0.89 -22.01 16.63
C GLY A 282 0.20 -21.88 15.25
N GLU A 283 -1.13 -21.97 15.21
CA GLU A 283 -1.89 -21.81 13.96
C GLU A 283 -1.69 -20.40 13.37
N LYS A 284 -1.22 -20.33 12.11
CA LYS A 284 -0.95 -19.09 11.35
C LYS A 284 0.10 -18.17 11.97
N MET A 285 0.91 -18.63 12.92
CA MET A 285 2.01 -17.83 13.47
C MET A 285 3.03 -17.44 12.38
N GLU A 286 3.16 -18.22 11.31
CA GLU A 286 4.00 -17.89 10.16
C GLU A 286 3.58 -16.61 9.42
N ASP A 287 2.31 -16.21 9.52
CA ASP A 287 1.80 -14.96 8.95
C ASP A 287 2.23 -13.74 9.80
N MET A 288 2.74 -13.92 11.03
CA MET A 288 3.20 -12.81 11.87
C MET A 288 4.48 -12.15 11.37
N LYS A 289 5.07 -12.65 10.28
CA LYS A 289 6.05 -11.88 9.49
C LYS A 289 5.44 -10.62 8.85
N PHE A 290 4.12 -10.58 8.67
CA PHE A 290 3.41 -9.41 8.13
C PHE A 290 3.21 -8.31 9.18
N ASP A 291 3.64 -8.51 10.41
CA ASP A 291 3.41 -7.57 11.51
C ASP A 291 4.29 -6.29 11.46
N MET A 292 5.05 -6.18 10.37
CA MET A 292 5.84 -5.01 9.96
C MET A 292 5.26 -4.31 8.72
N CYS A 293 4.06 -4.69 8.25
CA CYS A 293 3.46 -4.10 7.05
C CYS A 293 3.23 -2.58 7.15
N GLY A 294 3.03 -2.04 8.37
CA GLY A 294 2.98 -0.59 8.60
C GLY A 294 4.32 0.08 8.28
N ALA A 295 5.42 -0.49 8.75
CA ALA A 295 6.78 -0.06 8.39
C ALA A 295 7.07 -0.22 6.90
N ALA A 296 6.62 -1.33 6.29
CA ALA A 296 6.74 -1.56 4.85
C ALA A 296 6.05 -0.45 4.04
N ALA A 297 4.83 -0.07 4.45
CA ALA A 297 4.05 0.99 3.83
C ALA A 297 4.74 2.35 3.95
N VAL A 298 5.29 2.69 5.12
CA VAL A 298 6.04 3.95 5.30
C VAL A 298 7.33 3.99 4.49
N LEU A 299 8.11 2.90 4.45
CA LEU A 299 9.32 2.84 3.63
C LEU A 299 9.00 2.96 2.13
N GLY A 300 7.95 2.27 1.66
CA GLY A 300 7.45 2.42 0.29
C GLY A 300 6.96 3.84 0.00
N ALA A 301 6.14 4.42 0.87
CA ALA A 301 5.64 5.77 0.71
C ALA A 301 6.79 6.79 0.62
N MET A 302 7.81 6.69 1.48
CA MET A 302 8.98 7.57 1.43
C MET A 302 9.80 7.41 0.13
N GLN A 303 9.88 6.19 -0.43
CA GLN A 303 10.47 5.97 -1.76
C GLN A 303 9.70 6.77 -2.83
N ALA A 304 8.38 6.61 -2.90
CA ALA A 304 7.55 7.28 -3.90
C ALA A 304 7.52 8.80 -3.71
N VAL A 305 7.40 9.28 -2.47
CA VAL A 305 7.46 10.72 -2.12
C VAL A 305 8.73 11.38 -2.64
N ALA A 306 9.88 10.73 -2.45
CA ALA A 306 11.15 11.23 -2.95
C ALA A 306 11.28 11.12 -4.47
N ALA A 307 10.89 9.99 -5.06
CA ALA A 307 10.95 9.76 -6.51
C ALA A 307 10.05 10.74 -7.30
N LEU A 308 8.88 11.07 -6.75
CA LEU A 308 7.94 12.04 -7.31
C LEU A 308 8.31 13.50 -6.98
N LYS A 309 9.35 13.71 -6.16
CA LYS A 309 9.83 15.03 -5.74
C LYS A 309 8.71 15.89 -5.13
N ILE A 310 7.92 15.30 -4.23
CA ILE A 310 6.81 16.00 -3.56
C ILE A 310 7.33 17.30 -2.93
N PRO A 311 6.66 18.45 -3.12
CA PRO A 311 7.22 19.76 -2.75
C PRO A 311 7.13 20.06 -1.24
N HIS A 312 6.67 19.12 -0.42
CA HIS A 312 6.46 19.29 1.01
C HIS A 312 7.55 18.59 1.83
N TYR A 313 7.78 19.09 3.05
CA TYR A 313 8.62 18.41 4.02
C TYR A 313 7.85 17.21 4.60
N VAL A 314 8.36 15.99 4.35
CA VAL A 314 7.75 14.73 4.81
C VAL A 314 8.77 13.94 5.61
N VAL A 315 8.34 13.39 6.75
CA VAL A 315 9.18 12.56 7.63
C VAL A 315 8.57 11.17 7.74
N GLY A 316 9.38 10.13 7.53
CA GLY A 316 9.02 8.74 7.80
C GLY A 316 9.71 8.25 9.07
N LEU A 317 8.94 7.71 10.02
CA LEU A 317 9.42 7.10 11.26
C LEU A 317 9.02 5.63 11.30
N VAL A 318 9.98 4.75 11.58
CA VAL A 318 9.72 3.32 11.75
C VAL A 318 10.43 2.83 13.00
N ALA A 319 9.65 2.26 13.93
CA ALA A 319 10.19 1.49 15.05
C ALA A 319 10.23 0.02 14.66
N ALA A 320 11.43 -0.50 14.39
CA ALA A 320 11.64 -1.88 13.99
C ALA A 320 12.15 -2.73 15.16
N THR A 321 11.49 -3.85 15.44
CA THR A 321 11.83 -4.80 16.51
C THR A 321 11.32 -6.20 16.20
N GLU A 322 11.68 -7.19 17.01
CA GLU A 322 11.00 -8.49 17.10
C GLU A 322 10.37 -8.64 18.49
N ASN A 323 9.27 -9.38 18.58
CA ASN A 323 8.63 -9.76 19.85
C ASN A 323 8.70 -11.28 19.99
N LEU A 324 9.59 -11.76 20.86
CA LEU A 324 9.91 -13.18 21.05
C LEU A 324 9.95 -13.52 22.55
N PRO A 325 9.58 -14.75 22.94
CA PRO A 325 9.80 -15.23 24.31
C PRO A 325 11.30 -15.49 24.52
N ASP A 326 11.80 -15.11 25.68
CA ASP A 326 13.14 -15.42 26.17
C ASP A 326 13.14 -15.30 27.70
N GLY A 327 14.16 -15.86 28.37
CA GLY A 327 14.35 -15.65 29.80
C GLY A 327 14.54 -14.17 30.19
N ARG A 328 14.87 -13.30 29.21
CA ARG A 328 15.01 -11.85 29.39
C ARG A 328 13.82 -11.04 28.89
N ALA A 329 12.80 -11.66 28.32
CA ALA A 329 11.66 -10.91 27.78
C ALA A 329 10.90 -10.14 28.87
N PHE A 330 10.28 -9.03 28.47
CA PHE A 330 9.29 -8.35 29.30
C PHE A 330 8.06 -9.25 29.53
N LYS A 331 7.34 -9.02 30.64
CA LYS A 331 6.32 -9.92 31.17
C LYS A 331 5.02 -9.16 31.48
N PRO A 332 3.87 -9.85 31.49
CA PRO A 332 2.69 -9.34 32.17
C PRO A 332 3.02 -8.96 33.62
N GLY A 333 2.54 -7.81 34.07
CA GLY A 333 2.83 -7.18 35.36
C GLY A 333 4.00 -6.20 35.36
N ASP A 334 4.86 -6.19 34.32
CA ASP A 334 5.93 -5.20 34.23
C ASP A 334 5.33 -3.78 34.02
N ILE A 335 5.95 -2.75 34.61
CA ILE A 335 5.60 -1.34 34.38
C ILE A 335 6.73 -0.67 33.60
N LEU A 336 6.40 -0.16 32.41
CA LEU A 336 7.35 0.44 31.50
C LEU A 336 7.26 1.96 31.55
N LYS A 337 8.40 2.64 31.57
CA LYS A 337 8.47 4.10 31.39
C LYS A 337 8.78 4.43 29.93
N THR A 338 7.92 5.21 29.30
CA THR A 338 8.04 5.63 27.89
C THR A 338 8.92 6.86 27.70
N LEU A 339 9.23 7.21 26.46
CA LEU A 339 9.97 8.41 26.08
C LEU A 339 9.29 9.71 26.53
N THR A 340 7.96 9.72 26.65
CA THR A 340 7.22 10.89 27.15
C THR A 340 7.21 10.98 28.67
N GLY A 341 7.76 9.98 29.36
CA GLY A 341 7.77 9.87 30.81
C GLY A 341 6.55 9.17 31.41
N LYS A 342 5.48 8.97 30.62
CA LYS A 342 4.29 8.20 31.02
C LYS A 342 4.65 6.73 31.27
N THR A 343 3.92 6.10 32.18
CA THR A 343 4.09 4.70 32.58
C THR A 343 2.97 3.81 32.04
N ILE A 344 3.32 2.61 31.57
CA ILE A 344 2.39 1.62 31.03
C ILE A 344 2.56 0.30 31.79
N GLU A 345 1.50 -0.17 32.44
CA GLU A 345 1.40 -1.52 32.98
C GLU A 345 1.14 -2.51 31.84
N ILE A 346 1.94 -3.57 31.77
CA ILE A 346 1.82 -4.60 30.75
C ILE A 346 0.88 -5.68 31.24
N VAL A 347 -0.30 -5.79 30.62
CA VAL A 347 -1.24 -6.88 30.90
C VAL A 347 -1.04 -8.03 29.91
N ASN A 348 -0.67 -7.72 28.67
CA ASN A 348 -0.47 -8.71 27.62
C ASN A 348 0.71 -8.32 26.72
N THR A 349 1.73 -9.17 26.60
CA THR A 349 2.92 -8.87 25.77
C THR A 349 2.67 -9.02 24.26
N ASP A 350 1.50 -9.54 23.86
CA ASP A 350 0.97 -9.58 22.49
C ASP A 350 0.27 -8.27 22.07
N ALA A 351 0.26 -7.28 22.96
CA ALA A 351 -0.14 -5.92 22.68
C ALA A 351 1.11 -5.01 22.61
N GLU A 352 2.13 -5.45 21.88
CA GLU A 352 3.45 -4.84 21.73
C GLU A 352 3.47 -3.70 20.71
N GLY A 353 2.69 -3.80 19.63
CA GLY A 353 2.70 -2.83 18.54
C GLY A 353 2.41 -1.41 19.01
N ARG A 354 1.47 -1.28 19.93
CA ARG A 354 1.11 0.03 20.53
C ARG A 354 2.19 0.57 21.47
N LEU A 355 3.03 -0.29 22.05
CA LEU A 355 4.15 0.10 22.91
C LEU A 355 5.28 0.72 22.08
N ILE A 356 5.63 0.09 20.96
CA ILE A 356 6.65 0.64 20.06
C ILE A 356 6.19 1.95 19.41
N LEU A 357 4.89 2.06 19.12
CA LEU A 357 4.28 3.27 18.57
C LEU A 357 4.17 4.38 19.62
N ALA A 358 3.94 4.07 20.90
CA ALA A 358 3.92 5.06 21.98
C ALA A 358 5.23 5.88 22.03
N ASP A 359 6.38 5.21 22.01
CA ASP A 359 7.68 5.88 21.96
C ASP A 359 7.90 6.61 20.63
N THR A 360 7.38 6.07 19.52
CA THR A 360 7.51 6.68 18.19
C THR A 360 6.70 7.96 18.05
N LEU A 361 5.46 7.97 18.53
CA LEU A 361 4.58 9.15 18.58
C LEU A 361 5.15 10.19 19.55
N GLY A 362 5.67 9.76 20.70
CA GLY A 362 6.43 10.63 21.60
C GLY A 362 7.63 11.29 20.90
N TYR A 363 8.37 10.52 20.08
CA TYR A 363 9.49 11.03 19.30
C TYR A 363 9.07 12.02 18.20
N ALA A 364 7.92 11.79 17.55
CA ALA A 364 7.38 12.62 16.48
C ALA A 364 7.16 14.08 16.91
N ARG A 365 6.88 14.34 18.20
CA ARG A 365 6.74 15.69 18.76
C ARG A 365 7.93 16.61 18.48
N ARG A 366 9.14 16.06 18.37
CA ARG A 366 10.38 16.82 18.07
C ARG A 366 10.35 17.53 16.72
N PHE A 367 9.47 17.10 15.82
CA PHE A 367 9.34 17.69 14.49
C PHE A 367 8.28 18.81 14.42
N ASN A 368 7.52 19.06 15.51
CA ASN A 368 6.39 19.98 15.52
C ASN A 368 5.47 19.78 14.29
N PRO A 369 4.87 18.58 14.14
CA PRO A 369 4.24 18.17 12.89
C PRO A 369 2.93 18.92 12.59
N ALA A 370 2.65 19.14 11.30
CA ALA A 370 1.35 19.63 10.84
C ALA A 370 0.29 18.53 10.81
N GLY A 371 0.73 17.27 10.76
CA GLY A 371 -0.10 16.09 10.92
C GLY A 371 0.74 14.84 10.99
N VAL A 372 0.26 13.85 11.73
CA VAL A 372 0.90 12.54 11.90
C VAL A 372 -0.08 11.45 11.49
N VAL A 373 0.34 10.54 10.61
CA VAL A 373 -0.44 9.36 10.25
C VAL A 373 0.38 8.12 10.59
N ASP A 374 -0.10 7.31 11.53
CA ASP A 374 0.50 6.02 11.83
C ASP A 374 -0.29 4.85 11.23
N LEU A 375 0.42 3.80 10.82
CA LEU A 375 -0.14 2.59 10.22
C LEU A 375 0.42 1.37 10.94
N ALA A 376 -0.49 0.49 11.36
CA ALA A 376 -0.11 -0.69 12.11
C ALA A 376 -1.08 -1.85 11.89
N THR A 377 -0.54 -3.05 11.74
CA THR A 377 -1.26 -4.31 11.92
C THR A 377 -1.52 -4.48 13.42
N LEU A 378 -2.49 -3.73 13.97
CA LEU A 378 -2.54 -3.50 15.41
C LEU A 378 -3.47 -4.46 16.14
N THR A 379 -4.68 -4.70 15.61
CA THR A 379 -5.67 -5.46 16.37
C THR A 379 -6.44 -6.47 15.51
N GLY A 380 -6.57 -7.69 16.03
CA GLY A 380 -7.54 -8.65 15.50
C GLY A 380 -9.00 -8.16 15.62
N ALA A 381 -9.28 -7.26 16.58
CA ALA A 381 -10.59 -6.66 16.75
C ALA A 381 -11.02 -5.80 15.55
N CYS A 382 -10.08 -5.09 14.91
CA CYS A 382 -10.37 -4.34 13.69
C CYS A 382 -10.75 -5.27 12.53
N VAL A 383 -10.10 -6.44 12.42
CA VAL A 383 -10.46 -7.47 11.44
C VAL A 383 -11.88 -7.98 11.66
N VAL A 384 -12.28 -8.22 12.92
CA VAL A 384 -13.65 -8.65 13.25
C VAL A 384 -14.67 -7.56 12.90
N ALA A 385 -14.33 -6.28 13.08
CA ALA A 385 -15.24 -5.17 12.83
C ALA A 385 -15.42 -4.83 11.34
N LEU A 386 -14.34 -4.81 10.56
CA LEU A 386 -14.33 -4.27 9.17
C LEU A 386 -13.93 -5.30 8.11
N GLY A 387 -13.57 -6.52 8.52
CA GLY A 387 -13.12 -7.59 7.62
C GLY A 387 -11.84 -7.20 6.87
N HIS A 388 -11.77 -7.60 5.60
CA HIS A 388 -10.61 -7.40 4.72
C HIS A 388 -10.84 -6.34 3.64
N HIS A 389 -11.76 -5.40 3.87
CA HIS A 389 -12.27 -4.47 2.85
C HIS A 389 -11.90 -3.00 3.11
N ALA A 390 -11.73 -2.62 4.36
CA ALA A 390 -11.37 -1.27 4.81
C ALA A 390 -10.50 -1.35 6.07
N SER A 391 -9.60 -0.39 6.22
CA SER A 391 -8.76 -0.24 7.43
C SER A 391 -9.51 0.60 8.48
N GLY A 392 -9.33 0.31 9.77
CA GLY A 392 -9.92 1.11 10.84
C GLY A 392 -9.19 2.43 10.99
N MET A 393 -9.91 3.55 11.07
CA MET A 393 -9.35 4.89 11.24
C MET A 393 -9.79 5.50 12.56
N PHE A 394 -8.83 6.01 13.32
CA PHE A 394 -9.06 6.75 14.56
C PHE A 394 -8.32 8.08 14.47
N SER A 395 -8.85 9.14 15.06
CA SER A 395 -8.25 10.48 14.95
C SER A 395 -8.55 11.34 16.16
N ASN A 396 -7.65 12.29 16.45
CA ASN A 396 -7.90 13.43 17.33
C ASN A 396 -8.16 14.74 16.54
N ASP A 397 -8.09 14.71 15.21
CA ASP A 397 -8.28 15.86 14.32
C ASP A 397 -9.14 15.46 13.11
N GLU A 398 -10.35 16.03 13.04
CA GLU A 398 -11.34 15.67 12.00
C GLU A 398 -10.89 16.11 10.60
N HIS A 399 -10.15 17.21 10.50
CA HIS A 399 -9.68 17.72 9.21
C HIS A 399 -8.59 16.81 8.62
N LEU A 400 -7.68 16.29 9.44
CA LEU A 400 -6.70 15.29 9.03
C LEU A 400 -7.38 13.96 8.67
N ALA A 401 -8.36 13.52 9.49
CA ALA A 401 -9.14 12.31 9.23
C ALA A 401 -9.83 12.37 7.86
N GLU A 402 -10.49 13.49 7.55
CA GLU A 402 -11.16 13.69 6.26
C GLU A 402 -10.17 13.65 5.08
N ARG A 403 -8.98 14.24 5.23
CA ARG A 403 -7.95 14.19 4.18
C ARG A 403 -7.42 12.78 3.95
N VAL A 404 -7.26 12.01 5.02
CA VAL A 404 -6.88 10.58 4.95
C VAL A 404 -7.99 9.78 4.28
N ARG A 405 -9.26 10.04 4.62
CA ARG A 405 -10.42 9.40 3.98
C ARG A 405 -10.48 9.70 2.49
N GLN A 406 -10.33 10.96 2.08
CA GLN A 406 -10.28 11.35 0.67
C GLN A 406 -9.13 10.68 -0.10
N ALA A 407 -7.95 10.55 0.53
CA ALA A 407 -6.83 9.81 -0.06
C ALA A 407 -7.15 8.30 -0.19
N GLY A 408 -7.82 7.71 0.80
CA GLY A 408 -8.30 6.33 0.77
C GLY A 408 -9.32 6.07 -0.34
N GLU A 409 -10.30 6.95 -0.52
CA GLU A 409 -11.28 6.86 -1.61
C GLU A 409 -10.62 6.99 -2.98
N HIS A 410 -9.73 7.97 -3.16
CA HIS A 410 -9.02 8.19 -4.43
C HIS A 410 -8.16 6.98 -4.87
N THR A 411 -7.55 6.30 -3.90
CA THR A 411 -6.64 5.18 -4.14
C THR A 411 -7.30 3.81 -4.03
N SER A 412 -8.55 3.80 -3.55
CA SER A 412 -9.32 2.60 -3.17
C SER A 412 -8.68 1.77 -2.06
N GLU A 413 -7.77 2.37 -1.30
CA GLU A 413 -7.26 1.86 -0.02
C GLU A 413 -8.15 2.41 1.10
N ARG A 414 -9.41 1.96 1.11
CA ARG A 414 -10.47 2.54 1.95
C ARG A 414 -10.15 2.46 3.43
N VAL A 415 -10.58 3.49 4.14
CA VAL A 415 -10.49 3.62 5.59
C VAL A 415 -11.88 3.94 6.12
N TRP A 416 -12.19 3.47 7.33
CA TRP A 416 -13.49 3.74 7.95
C TRP A 416 -13.30 4.26 9.38
N PRO A 417 -13.93 5.39 9.75
CA PRO A 417 -13.80 5.94 11.09
C PRO A 417 -14.41 5.00 12.14
N LEU A 418 -13.67 4.79 13.22
CA LEU A 418 -14.09 4.06 14.42
C LEU A 418 -14.00 4.98 15.65
N PRO A 419 -14.85 4.77 16.67
CA PRO A 419 -14.97 5.73 17.77
C PRO A 419 -13.75 5.72 18.70
N LEU A 420 -13.37 6.93 19.13
CA LEU A 420 -12.29 7.21 20.10
C LEU A 420 -12.83 8.05 21.27
N TRP A 421 -13.91 7.60 21.89
CA TRP A 421 -14.52 8.27 23.04
C TRP A 421 -13.71 8.06 24.33
N ALA A 422 -13.95 8.92 25.33
CA ALA A 422 -13.22 8.93 26.59
C ALA A 422 -13.37 7.62 27.39
N GLU A 423 -14.48 6.91 27.22
CA GLU A 423 -14.75 5.62 27.87
C GLU A 423 -13.74 4.53 27.47
N TYR A 424 -13.19 4.60 26.25
CA TYR A 424 -12.14 3.67 25.84
C TYR A 424 -10.79 3.97 26.52
N ARG A 425 -10.56 5.23 26.90
CA ARG A 425 -9.42 5.63 27.75
C ARG A 425 -9.61 5.11 29.17
N GLU A 426 -10.81 5.23 29.74
CA GLU A 426 -11.09 4.71 31.10
C GLU A 426 -10.90 3.19 31.18
N GLN A 427 -11.23 2.44 30.12
CA GLN A 427 -11.01 0.98 30.07
C GLN A 427 -9.54 0.58 30.21
N ILE A 428 -8.61 1.45 29.79
CA ILE A 428 -7.16 1.20 29.92
C ILE A 428 -6.56 1.83 31.18
N LYS A 429 -7.36 2.32 32.13
CA LYS A 429 -6.83 2.81 33.40
C LYS A 429 -6.14 1.69 34.20
N SER A 430 -5.00 2.01 34.81
CA SER A 430 -4.24 1.13 35.71
C SER A 430 -4.35 1.62 37.15
N ASP A 431 -4.25 0.69 38.10
CA ASP A 431 -4.15 0.99 39.53
C ASP A 431 -2.69 1.25 39.98
N TYR A 432 -1.71 0.91 39.12
CA TYR A 432 -0.28 0.94 39.44
C TYR A 432 0.56 1.86 38.54
N ALA A 433 0.05 2.18 37.34
CA ALA A 433 0.69 3.02 36.34
C ALA A 433 -0.30 4.05 35.77
N ASP A 434 0.15 4.89 34.83
CA ASP A 434 -0.76 5.86 34.19
C ASP A 434 -1.82 5.16 33.32
N MET A 435 -1.50 3.99 32.75
CA MET A 435 -2.41 3.17 31.94
C MET A 435 -1.93 1.71 31.82
N LYS A 436 -2.84 0.82 31.41
CA LYS A 436 -2.57 -0.55 30.98
C LYS A 436 -2.39 -0.59 29.47
N ASN A 437 -1.60 -1.53 28.97
CA ASN A 437 -1.45 -1.68 27.52
C ASN A 437 -2.67 -2.32 26.82
N THR A 438 -3.69 -2.78 27.53
CA THR A 438 -4.93 -3.27 26.92
C THR A 438 -6.15 -3.03 27.81
N GLY A 439 -7.31 -2.81 27.17
CA GLY A 439 -8.62 -2.69 27.82
C GLY A 439 -9.44 -3.98 27.81
N GLY A 440 -8.86 -5.09 27.31
CA GLY A 440 -9.56 -6.37 27.14
C GLY A 440 -10.14 -6.56 25.74
N ARG A 441 -11.02 -7.56 25.58
CA ARG A 441 -11.60 -7.94 24.28
C ARG A 441 -12.65 -6.94 23.75
N PRO A 442 -13.63 -6.48 24.54
CA PRO A 442 -14.63 -5.51 24.07
C PRO A 442 -13.97 -4.20 23.64
N GLY A 443 -14.32 -3.68 22.47
CA GLY A 443 -13.75 -2.43 21.97
C GLY A 443 -12.23 -2.46 21.73
N GLY A 444 -11.63 -3.66 21.53
CA GLY A 444 -10.17 -3.83 21.46
C GLY A 444 -9.45 -2.94 20.43
N ALA A 445 -10.10 -2.59 19.32
CA ALA A 445 -9.58 -1.65 18.33
C ALA A 445 -9.53 -0.22 18.90
N SER A 446 -10.64 0.25 19.46
CA SER A 446 -10.75 1.58 20.09
C SER A 446 -9.84 1.75 21.31
N THR A 447 -9.70 0.73 22.17
CA THR A 447 -8.79 0.80 23.32
C THR A 447 -7.32 0.77 22.91
N GLY A 448 -6.98 0.07 21.82
CA GLY A 448 -5.67 0.16 21.19
C GLY A 448 -5.34 1.57 20.69
N ALA A 449 -6.28 2.18 19.97
CA ALA A 449 -6.15 3.56 19.50
C ALA A 449 -6.14 4.57 20.66
N ALA A 450 -6.91 4.35 21.73
CA ALA A 450 -6.95 5.22 22.91
C ALA A 450 -5.57 5.30 23.59
N LEU A 451 -4.85 4.18 23.68
CA LEU A 451 -3.47 4.20 24.18
C LEU A 451 -2.58 5.05 23.27
N LEU A 452 -2.66 4.90 21.95
CA LEU A 452 -1.84 5.70 21.02
C LEU A 452 -2.12 7.21 21.13
N ALA A 453 -3.39 7.58 21.30
CA ALA A 453 -3.81 8.97 21.46
C ALA A 453 -3.12 9.67 22.65
N GLU A 454 -2.82 8.93 23.74
CA GLU A 454 -2.06 9.45 24.88
C GLU A 454 -0.66 9.97 24.51
N PHE A 455 -0.05 9.36 23.50
CA PHE A 455 1.30 9.67 23.03
C PHE A 455 1.28 10.64 21.86
N ALA A 456 0.22 10.62 21.04
CA ALA A 456 -0.04 11.66 20.07
C ALA A 456 -0.20 13.03 20.76
N GLY A 457 -0.95 13.10 21.86
CA GLY A 457 -1.18 14.35 22.59
C GLY A 457 -1.94 15.35 21.73
N GLU A 458 -1.39 16.55 21.56
CA GLU A 458 -2.11 17.69 20.98
C GLU A 458 -1.86 17.91 19.48
N TYR A 459 -0.86 17.27 18.87
CA TYR A 459 -0.67 17.44 17.42
C TYR A 459 -1.77 16.70 16.64
N PRO A 460 -2.13 17.17 15.43
CA PRO A 460 -3.10 16.47 14.58
C PRO A 460 -2.61 15.07 14.22
N TRP A 461 -3.42 14.06 14.50
CA TRP A 461 -3.04 12.65 14.42
C TRP A 461 -4.16 11.77 13.92
N VAL A 462 -3.80 10.83 13.04
CA VAL A 462 -4.64 9.72 12.58
C VAL A 462 -3.89 8.41 12.77
N HIS A 463 -4.57 7.41 13.32
CA HIS A 463 -4.13 6.02 13.34
C HIS A 463 -4.93 5.19 12.34
N LEU A 464 -4.23 4.38 11.55
CA LEU A 464 -4.78 3.39 10.64
C LEU A 464 -4.44 1.97 11.13
N ASP A 465 -5.46 1.26 11.61
CA ASP A 465 -5.36 -0.17 11.88
C ASP A 465 -5.56 -0.94 10.57
N ILE A 466 -4.46 -1.48 10.05
CA ILE A 466 -4.39 -2.19 8.78
C ILE A 466 -4.33 -3.71 8.95
N ALA A 467 -4.61 -4.24 10.16
CA ALA A 467 -4.56 -5.68 10.43
C ALA A 467 -5.41 -6.51 9.45
N GLY A 468 -6.57 -5.99 9.03
CA GLY A 468 -7.45 -6.69 8.09
C GLY A 468 -7.01 -6.59 6.62
N THR A 469 -6.15 -5.63 6.28
CA THR A 469 -5.98 -5.19 4.89
C THR A 469 -4.53 -5.24 4.40
N ALA A 470 -3.57 -5.47 5.30
CA ALA A 470 -2.14 -5.50 5.01
C ALA A 470 -1.67 -6.70 4.15
N TRP A 471 -2.33 -7.85 4.24
CA TRP A 471 -2.04 -9.04 3.43
C TRP A 471 -3.32 -9.72 2.93
N SER A 472 -3.19 -10.63 1.97
CA SER A 472 -4.31 -11.40 1.42
C SER A 472 -3.96 -12.86 1.17
N SER A 473 -4.89 -13.75 1.49
CA SER A 473 -4.84 -15.17 1.14
C SER A 473 -5.37 -15.45 -0.28
N GLN A 474 -5.98 -14.46 -0.93
CA GLN A 474 -6.61 -14.57 -2.25
C GLN A 474 -5.93 -13.65 -3.26
N SER A 475 -5.97 -14.03 -4.53
CA SER A 475 -5.55 -13.14 -5.61
C SER A 475 -6.76 -12.32 -6.07
N LYS A 476 -6.58 -11.01 -6.21
CA LYS A 476 -7.51 -10.07 -6.85
C LYS A 476 -6.86 -9.54 -8.15
N PRO A 477 -7.56 -8.76 -9.00
CA PRO A 477 -7.04 -8.33 -10.31
C PRO A 477 -5.58 -7.85 -10.32
N TYR A 478 -5.21 -6.95 -9.42
CA TYR A 478 -3.84 -6.41 -9.29
C TYR A 478 -3.19 -6.68 -7.92
N THR A 479 -3.80 -7.51 -7.07
CA THR A 479 -3.29 -7.85 -5.74
C THR A 479 -3.00 -9.35 -5.68
N PRO A 480 -1.73 -9.77 -5.62
CA PRO A 480 -1.37 -11.18 -5.43
C PRO A 480 -1.57 -11.62 -3.98
N LYS A 481 -1.45 -12.93 -3.73
CA LYS A 481 -1.40 -13.49 -2.37
C LYS A 481 -0.15 -12.99 -1.63
N GLY A 482 -0.23 -12.88 -0.30
CA GLY A 482 0.82 -12.36 0.57
C GLY A 482 0.60 -10.88 0.91
N CYS A 483 1.68 -10.16 1.22
CA CYS A 483 1.63 -8.73 1.51
C CYS A 483 1.01 -7.97 0.34
N VAL A 484 0.05 -7.08 0.63
CA VAL A 484 -0.69 -6.29 -0.35
C VAL A 484 0.06 -5.02 -0.72
N GLY A 485 0.90 -4.50 0.18
CA GLY A 485 1.54 -3.18 0.07
C GLY A 485 0.58 -2.02 0.34
N LEU A 486 -0.53 -2.28 1.05
CA LEU A 486 -1.55 -1.30 1.39
C LEU A 486 -0.96 -0.16 2.24
N GLY A 487 -1.46 1.06 2.02
CA GLY A 487 -1.02 2.28 2.69
C GLY A 487 -0.04 3.06 1.82
N VAL A 488 0.75 2.42 0.95
CA VAL A 488 1.70 3.16 0.11
C VAL A 488 0.99 4.17 -0.80
N ARG A 489 -0.06 3.75 -1.50
CA ARG A 489 -0.79 4.64 -2.42
C ARG A 489 -1.51 5.73 -1.65
N LEU A 490 -2.20 5.36 -0.57
CA LEU A 490 -2.90 6.31 0.30
C LEU A 490 -1.97 7.40 0.83
N LEU A 491 -0.82 7.03 1.41
CA LEU A 491 0.11 7.99 2.02
C LEU A 491 0.77 8.89 0.97
N VAL A 492 1.10 8.34 -0.20
CA VAL A 492 1.62 9.13 -1.32
C VAL A 492 0.56 10.12 -1.81
N GLN A 493 -0.70 9.70 -1.92
CA GLN A 493 -1.79 10.58 -2.32
C GLN A 493 -2.01 11.69 -1.28
N LEU A 494 -2.00 11.36 0.01
CA LEU A 494 -2.07 12.34 1.09
C LEU A 494 -0.92 13.35 1.02
N ALA A 495 0.30 12.90 0.72
CA ALA A 495 1.46 13.77 0.57
C ALA A 495 1.38 14.66 -0.68
N ARG A 496 0.82 14.16 -1.80
CA ARG A 496 0.60 14.92 -3.04
C ARG A 496 -0.43 16.03 -2.87
N THR A 497 -1.51 15.73 -2.15
CA THR A 497 -2.57 16.70 -1.84
C THR A 497 -2.26 17.48 -0.57
N TRP A 498 -1.02 17.40 -0.07
CA TRP A 498 -0.68 18.04 1.19
C TRP A 498 -0.72 19.56 1.07
N LYS A 499 -1.57 20.20 1.88
CA LYS A 499 -1.59 21.65 2.02
C LYS A 499 -1.20 21.96 3.46
N ASN A 500 -0.07 22.64 3.63
CA ASN A 500 0.21 23.27 4.92
C ASN A 500 -0.89 24.29 5.17
N LYS A 501 -1.46 24.34 6.38
CA LYS A 501 -2.27 25.50 6.77
C LYS A 501 -1.39 26.72 6.51
N ALA A 502 -1.85 27.63 5.64
CA ALA A 502 -1.22 28.94 5.54
C ALA A 502 -1.19 29.49 6.97
N LYS A 503 -0.05 30.01 7.42
CA LYS A 503 -0.04 30.74 8.69
C LYS A 503 -1.13 31.82 8.58
N PRO A 504 -2.04 31.93 9.55
CA PRO A 504 -3.04 32.98 9.55
C PRO A 504 -2.40 34.37 9.47
#